data_AF-X1CEH0-F1
#
_entry.id   AF-X1CEH0-F1
#
_cell.length_a   1.000
_cell.length_b   1.000
_cell.length_c   1.000
_cell.angle_alpha   90.00
_cell.angle_beta   90.00
_cell.angle_gamma   90.00
#
_symmetry.space_group_name_H-M   'P 1'
#
loop_
_entity.id
_entity.type
_entity.pdbx_description
1 polymer ?
#
loop_
_entity_poly.entity_id
_entity_poly.type
_entity_poly.pdbx_seq_one_letter_code
_entity_poly.pdbx_strand_id
1 'polypeptide(L)'
;NGKKQYQIADELNLSRQRLNNILKNPLYIGKLKTNFFDELTQGNHEPIIDDITFYKAQEILNPKKRSYNIKYKDLFPLKRFLKCPYCDRKLTACFSQGRHKKYPYYKCATKGCAYKPIRTEYAEYLFIEYLKSFEMEKDFIDSLFDNAKEFLSGKQQDNKNLIAYLKKEITQLEDKKSKIEEFVIDGTFTKEVYLKKSNDVEEDIINKK
;
A
#
# COMPACT_ATOMS: atom_id res chain seq x y z
N ASN A 1 13.43 13.42 -10.77
CA ASN A 1 13.50 14.04 -12.12
C ASN A 1 12.65 13.29 -13.14
N GLY A 2 11.34 13.13 -12.89
CA GLY A 2 10.43 12.44 -13.81
C GLY A 2 9.41 13.41 -14.41
N LYS A 3 9.12 13.25 -15.70
CA LYS A 3 8.00 13.95 -16.36
C LYS A 3 6.69 13.53 -15.68
N LYS A 4 5.77 14.47 -15.48
CA LYS A 4 4.44 14.17 -14.94
C LYS A 4 3.65 13.36 -15.96
N GLN A 5 2.75 12.49 -15.50
CA GLN A 5 1.95 11.59 -16.35
C GLN A 5 1.25 12.31 -17.52
N TYR A 6 0.81 13.56 -17.34
CA TYR A 6 0.18 14.31 -18.42
C TYR A 6 1.15 14.73 -19.53
N GLN A 7 2.40 15.03 -19.19
CA GLN A 7 3.42 15.42 -20.18
C GLN A 7 3.75 14.23 -21.08
N ILE A 8 3.82 13.03 -20.49
CA ILE A 8 4.03 11.78 -21.22
C ILE A 8 2.83 11.45 -22.11
N ALA A 9 1.61 11.69 -21.61
CA ALA A 9 0.39 11.47 -22.39
C ALA A 9 0.35 12.39 -23.63
N ASP A 10 0.72 13.66 -23.46
CA ASP A 10 0.77 14.65 -24.55
C ASP A 10 1.87 14.29 -25.57
N GLU A 11 3.06 13.87 -25.13
CA GLU A 11 4.15 13.41 -26.01
C GLU A 11 3.77 12.19 -26.85
N LEU A 12 2.94 11.29 -26.30
CA LEU A 12 2.50 10.07 -26.97
C LEU A 12 1.18 10.25 -27.74
N ASN A 13 0.60 11.46 -27.80
CA ASN A 13 -0.73 11.72 -28.36
C ASN A 13 -1.82 10.78 -27.79
N LEU A 14 -1.79 10.51 -26.49
CA LEU A 14 -2.75 9.67 -25.78
C LEU A 14 -3.53 10.48 -24.74
N SER A 15 -4.79 10.08 -24.49
CA SER A 15 -5.51 10.61 -23.34
C SER A 15 -4.88 10.09 -22.03
N ARG A 16 -4.92 10.89 -20.96
CA ARG A 16 -4.43 10.46 -19.63
C ARG A 16 -5.10 9.17 -19.16
N GLN A 17 -6.39 9.02 -19.46
CA GLN A 17 -7.15 7.80 -19.15
C GLN A 17 -6.60 6.60 -19.91
N ARG A 18 -6.33 6.75 -21.21
CA ARG A 18 -5.77 5.69 -22.05
C ARG A 18 -4.37 5.28 -21.58
N LEU A 19 -3.51 6.25 -21.26
CA LEU A 19 -2.19 5.97 -20.69
C LEU A 19 -2.30 5.22 -19.35
N ASN A 20 -3.22 5.63 -18.47
CA ASN A 20 -3.42 4.94 -17.19
C ASN A 20 -3.95 3.51 -17.38
N ASN A 21 -4.82 3.27 -18.36
CA ASN A 21 -5.32 1.94 -18.68
C ASN A 21 -4.22 1.03 -19.22
N ILE A 22 -3.34 1.55 -20.08
CA ILE A 22 -2.16 0.84 -20.58
C ILE A 22 -1.28 0.43 -19.39
N LEU A 23 -0.90 1.38 -18.53
CA LEU A 23 -0.01 1.08 -17.41
C LEU A 23 -0.59 0.11 -16.38
N LYS A 24 -1.92 -0.07 -16.33
CA LYS A 24 -2.60 -0.98 -15.41
C LYS A 24 -2.90 -2.36 -15.99
N ASN A 25 -2.65 -2.57 -17.27
CA ASN A 25 -3.10 -3.79 -17.94
C ASN A 25 -2.14 -4.97 -17.63
N PRO A 26 -2.62 -6.03 -16.95
CA PRO A 26 -1.80 -7.22 -16.65
C PRO A 26 -1.42 -8.02 -17.90
N LEU A 27 -2.00 -7.72 -19.06
CA LEU A 27 -1.63 -8.34 -20.33
C LEU A 27 -0.12 -8.19 -20.60
N TYR A 28 0.49 -7.07 -20.21
CA TYR A 28 1.92 -6.83 -20.44
C TYR A 28 2.84 -7.75 -19.64
N ILE A 29 2.34 -8.44 -18.62
CA ILE A 29 3.07 -9.46 -17.83
C ILE A 29 2.61 -10.89 -18.16
N GLY A 30 1.97 -11.11 -19.31
CA GLY A 30 1.50 -12.43 -19.69
C GLY A 30 0.24 -12.89 -18.96
N LYS A 31 -0.43 -12.01 -18.18
CA LYS A 31 -1.61 -12.37 -17.38
C LYS A 31 -2.89 -11.77 -17.93
N LEU A 32 -3.99 -12.49 -17.78
CA LEU A 32 -5.31 -12.08 -18.24
C LEU A 32 -6.21 -11.81 -17.03
N LYS A 33 -6.91 -10.67 -17.09
CA LYS A 33 -8.01 -10.39 -16.18
C LYS A 33 -9.30 -10.59 -16.94
N THR A 34 -10.02 -11.66 -16.62
CA THR A 34 -11.34 -11.94 -17.20
C THR A 34 -12.42 -11.56 -16.19
N ASN A 35 -13.63 -11.30 -16.65
CA ASN A 35 -14.76 -11.05 -15.74
C ASN A 35 -15.32 -12.36 -15.14
N PHE A 36 -14.85 -13.52 -15.62
CA PHE A 36 -15.33 -14.83 -15.21
C PHE A 36 -14.59 -15.38 -13.99
N PHE A 37 -13.36 -14.93 -13.76
CA PHE A 37 -12.53 -15.33 -12.63
C PHE A 37 -12.01 -14.07 -11.92
N ASP A 38 -12.08 -14.05 -10.59
CA ASP A 38 -11.55 -12.95 -9.79
C ASP A 38 -10.01 -12.90 -9.78
N GLU A 39 -9.38 -14.03 -10.09
CA GLU A 39 -7.92 -14.19 -10.13
C GLU A 39 -7.34 -13.87 -11.51
N LEU A 40 -6.08 -13.40 -11.51
CA LEU A 40 -5.31 -13.21 -12.73
C LEU A 40 -4.87 -14.56 -13.26
N THR A 41 -5.36 -14.94 -14.43
CA THR A 41 -5.00 -16.20 -15.09
C THR A 41 -3.78 -16.01 -15.99
N GLN A 42 -2.95 -17.06 -16.12
CA GLN A 42 -1.82 -17.03 -17.03
C GLN A 42 -2.31 -17.13 -18.48
N GLY A 43 -1.86 -16.22 -19.34
CA GLY A 43 -2.11 -16.24 -20.77
C GLY A 43 -1.02 -16.99 -21.54
N ASN A 44 -1.33 -17.33 -22.80
CA ASN A 44 -0.40 -18.05 -23.70
C ASN A 44 0.56 -17.12 -24.46
N HIS A 45 0.46 -15.80 -24.26
CA HIS A 45 1.30 -14.82 -24.96
C HIS A 45 2.56 -14.49 -24.16
N GLU A 46 3.63 -14.14 -24.88
CA GLU A 46 4.89 -13.74 -24.27
C GLU A 46 4.73 -12.40 -23.53
N PRO A 47 5.24 -12.28 -22.28
CA PRO A 47 5.21 -11.03 -21.54
C PRO A 47 6.10 -9.97 -22.19
N ILE A 48 5.62 -8.72 -22.23
CA ILE A 48 6.37 -7.57 -22.77
C ILE A 48 7.29 -6.97 -21.70
N ILE A 49 6.90 -7.07 -20.42
CA ILE A 49 7.68 -6.61 -19.26
C ILE A 49 7.63 -7.67 -18.16
N ASP A 50 8.58 -7.61 -17.23
CA ASP A 50 8.63 -8.49 -16.07
C ASP A 50 7.59 -8.11 -15.00
N ASP A 51 7.10 -9.13 -14.27
CA ASP A 51 6.15 -8.98 -13.16
C ASP A 51 6.63 -7.97 -12.12
N ILE A 52 7.92 -7.99 -11.79
CA ILE A 52 8.50 -7.13 -10.76
C ILE A 52 8.37 -5.65 -11.16
N THR A 53 8.73 -5.30 -12.39
CA THR A 53 8.60 -3.95 -12.94
C THR A 53 7.14 -3.51 -12.99
N PHE A 54 6.23 -4.38 -13.41
CA PHE A 54 4.80 -4.05 -13.45
C PHE A 54 4.24 -3.74 -12.05
N TYR A 55 4.51 -4.59 -11.06
CA TYR A 55 4.01 -4.36 -9.70
C TYR A 55 4.62 -3.12 -9.05
N LYS A 56 5.91 -2.85 -9.28
CA LYS A 56 6.53 -1.57 -8.88
C LYS A 56 5.81 -0.38 -9.49
N ALA A 57 5.45 -0.45 -10.78
CA ALA A 57 4.67 0.59 -11.42
C ALA A 57 3.26 0.74 -10.79
N GLN A 58 2.59 -0.36 -10.45
CA GLN A 58 1.28 -0.31 -9.77
C GLN A 58 1.35 0.37 -8.40
N GLU A 59 2.41 0.13 -7.63
CA GLU A 59 2.61 0.80 -6.33
C GLU A 59 2.74 2.32 -6.47
N ILE A 60 3.42 2.77 -7.53
CA ILE A 60 3.57 4.20 -7.85
C ILE A 60 2.24 4.80 -8.32
N LEU A 61 1.50 4.09 -9.17
CA LEU A 61 0.21 4.55 -9.73
C LEU A 61 -0.91 4.58 -8.69
N ASN A 62 -0.86 3.68 -7.72
CA ASN A 62 -1.90 3.52 -6.72
C ASN A 62 -1.30 3.63 -5.31
N PRO A 63 -0.79 4.81 -4.92
CA PRO A 63 -0.20 4.98 -3.61
C PRO A 63 -1.26 4.68 -2.55
N LYS A 64 -1.00 3.68 -1.70
CA LYS A 64 -1.91 3.26 -0.61
C LYS A 64 -2.38 4.44 0.26
N LYS A 65 -1.58 5.51 0.32
CA LYS A 65 -1.95 6.78 0.94
C LYS A 65 -2.54 7.71 -0.12
N ARG A 66 -3.84 8.01 -0.01
CA ARG A 66 -4.45 9.19 -0.65
C ARG A 66 -3.75 10.45 -0.13
N SER A 67 -2.62 10.79 -0.72
CA SER A 67 -1.98 12.10 -0.60
C SER A 67 -2.94 13.09 -1.24
N TYR A 68 -3.80 13.70 -0.43
CA TYR A 68 -4.68 14.75 -0.91
C TYR A 68 -3.80 15.86 -1.47
N ASN A 69 -4.07 16.35 -2.68
CA ASN A 69 -3.35 17.49 -3.24
C ASN A 69 -3.41 18.67 -2.25
N ILE A 70 -2.32 18.90 -1.53
CA ILE A 70 -2.26 19.83 -0.42
C ILE A 70 -1.95 21.25 -0.92
N LYS A 71 -2.72 21.74 -1.90
CA LYS A 71 -2.56 23.12 -2.39
C LYS A 71 -2.84 24.19 -1.31
N TYR A 72 -3.40 23.79 -0.17
CA TYR A 72 -3.80 24.68 0.93
C TYR A 72 -3.23 24.24 2.29
N LYS A 73 -2.10 23.50 2.32
CA LYS A 73 -1.53 22.98 3.58
C LYS A 73 -1.27 24.10 4.57
N ASP A 74 -0.84 25.25 4.06
CA ASP A 74 -0.29 26.32 4.89
C ASP A 74 -1.36 27.23 5.51
N LEU A 75 -2.56 27.32 4.91
CA LEU A 75 -3.61 28.24 5.37
C LEU A 75 -4.68 27.59 6.26
N PHE A 76 -4.85 26.27 6.15
CA PHE A 76 -5.90 25.54 6.88
C PHE A 76 -5.41 24.14 7.31
N PRO A 77 -4.44 24.06 8.23
CA PRO A 77 -3.81 22.80 8.64
C PRO A 77 -4.81 21.79 9.20
N LEU A 78 -5.87 22.26 9.88
CA LEU A 78 -6.86 21.39 10.54
C LEU A 78 -8.04 21.00 9.62
N LYS A 79 -8.02 21.41 8.35
CA LYS A 79 -9.08 21.09 7.39
C LYS A 79 -9.19 19.56 7.23
N ARG A 80 -10.40 19.03 7.38
CA ARG A 80 -10.73 17.58 7.32
C ARG A 80 -10.27 16.74 8.53
N PHE A 81 -9.64 17.35 9.53
CA PHE A 81 -9.34 16.72 10.82
C PHE A 81 -10.43 17.02 11.84
N LEU A 82 -10.90 18.27 11.87
CA LEU A 82 -12.01 18.67 12.74
C LEU A 82 -13.32 18.04 12.29
N LYS A 83 -14.14 17.59 13.24
CA LYS A 83 -15.47 17.05 13.02
C LYS A 83 -16.54 17.97 13.60
N CYS A 84 -17.69 18.01 12.93
CA CYS A 84 -18.85 18.73 13.44
C CYS A 84 -19.56 17.89 14.51
N PRO A 85 -19.79 18.41 15.73
CA PRO A 85 -20.50 17.66 16.78
C PRO A 85 -21.97 17.38 16.46
N TYR A 86 -22.59 18.13 15.54
CA TYR A 86 -24.01 17.99 15.21
C TYR A 86 -24.29 16.98 14.09
N CYS A 87 -23.36 16.80 13.14
CA CYS A 87 -23.59 15.94 11.98
C CYS A 87 -22.45 14.97 11.67
N ASP A 88 -21.44 14.88 12.56
CA ASP A 88 -20.22 14.05 12.50
C ASP A 88 -19.37 14.20 11.21
N ARG A 89 -19.78 15.07 10.29
CA ARG A 89 -19.06 15.35 9.07
C ARG A 89 -17.85 16.23 9.34
N LYS A 90 -16.81 15.98 8.55
CA LYS A 90 -15.56 16.76 8.59
C LYS A 90 -15.80 18.23 8.27
N LEU A 91 -15.22 19.11 9.07
CA LEU A 91 -15.25 20.54 8.79
C LEU A 91 -14.39 20.85 7.56
N THR A 92 -14.86 21.86 6.83
CA THR A 92 -14.19 22.45 5.69
C THR A 92 -13.65 23.82 6.09
N ALA A 93 -12.97 24.49 5.18
CA ALA A 93 -12.44 25.83 5.38
C ALA A 93 -13.05 26.82 4.39
N CYS A 94 -13.25 28.05 4.81
CA CYS A 94 -13.68 29.15 3.95
C CYS A 94 -13.10 30.49 4.40
N PHE A 95 -13.15 31.47 3.50
CA PHE A 95 -12.91 32.87 3.84
C PHE A 95 -14.22 33.64 3.85
N SER A 96 -14.45 34.42 4.89
CA SER A 96 -15.53 35.42 4.94
C SER A 96 -14.96 36.78 4.57
N GLN A 97 -15.60 37.49 3.64
CA GLN A 97 -15.15 38.80 3.18
C GLN A 97 -15.70 39.90 4.10
N GLY A 98 -14.80 40.70 4.68
CA GLY A 98 -15.14 41.97 5.32
C GLY A 98 -14.88 43.16 4.39
N ARG A 99 -15.01 44.37 4.91
CA ARG A 99 -14.83 45.63 4.15
C ARG A 99 -13.43 45.78 3.54
N HIS A 100 -12.39 45.35 4.26
CA HIS A 100 -10.99 45.56 3.85
C HIS A 100 -10.14 44.28 3.83
N LYS A 101 -10.62 43.17 4.40
CA LYS A 101 -9.84 41.93 4.50
C LYS A 101 -10.73 40.69 4.53
N LYS A 102 -10.13 39.54 4.20
CA LYS A 102 -10.74 38.21 4.28
C LYS A 102 -10.37 37.54 5.60
N TYR A 103 -11.33 36.89 6.22
CA TYR A 103 -11.17 36.22 7.51
C TYR A 103 -11.30 34.71 7.33
N PRO A 104 -10.29 33.91 7.70
CA PRO A 104 -10.33 32.46 7.60
C PRO A 104 -11.17 31.81 8.71
N TYR A 105 -12.02 30.85 8.33
CA TYR A 105 -12.87 30.08 9.25
C TYR A 105 -12.91 28.59 8.87
N TYR A 106 -13.04 27.73 9.88
CA TYR A 106 -13.51 26.36 9.70
C TYR A 106 -15.04 26.30 9.82
N LYS A 107 -15.71 25.71 8.82
CA LYS A 107 -17.17 25.60 8.77
C LYS A 107 -17.66 24.21 8.41
N CYS A 108 -18.87 23.88 8.84
CA CYS A 108 -19.54 22.69 8.35
C CYS A 108 -20.06 22.93 6.92
N ALA A 109 -19.88 21.96 6.02
CA ALA A 109 -20.40 22.03 4.65
C ALA A 109 -21.84 21.48 4.53
N THR A 110 -22.40 20.95 5.61
CA THR A 110 -23.75 20.38 5.62
C THR A 110 -24.78 21.50 5.62
N LYS A 111 -25.61 21.55 4.57
CA LYS A 111 -26.75 22.47 4.49
C LYS A 111 -27.68 22.26 5.69
N GLY A 112 -28.10 23.35 6.33
CA GLY A 112 -28.99 23.31 7.49
C GLY A 112 -28.33 22.89 8.82
N CYS A 113 -27.01 22.67 8.87
CA CYS A 113 -26.33 22.39 10.12
C CYS A 113 -26.20 23.65 10.98
N ALA A 114 -26.58 23.55 12.26
CA ALA A 114 -26.52 24.65 13.23
C ALA A 114 -25.09 25.00 13.72
N TYR A 115 -24.07 24.28 13.24
CA TYR A 115 -22.69 24.51 13.63
C TYR A 115 -22.20 25.89 13.20
N LYS A 116 -21.81 26.71 14.16
CA LYS A 116 -21.25 28.04 13.91
C LYS A 116 -19.80 27.93 13.38
N PRO A 117 -19.44 28.67 12.32
CA PRO A 117 -18.06 28.72 11.85
C PRO A 117 -17.12 29.23 12.95
N ILE A 118 -15.96 28.57 13.09
CA ILE A 118 -14.94 28.90 14.09
C ILE A 118 -13.74 29.55 13.40
N ARG A 119 -13.15 30.59 14.01
CA ARG A 119 -11.94 31.24 13.47
C ARG A 119 -10.80 30.23 13.43
N THR A 120 -9.98 30.27 12.38
CA THR A 120 -8.85 29.33 12.26
C THR A 120 -7.86 29.48 13.40
N GLU A 121 -7.48 30.72 13.73
CA GLU A 121 -6.56 31.05 14.83
C GLU A 121 -7.00 30.41 16.16
N TYR A 122 -8.29 30.50 16.47
CA TYR A 122 -8.84 29.95 17.70
C TYR A 122 -8.88 28.41 17.68
N ALA A 123 -9.25 27.81 16.55
CA ALA A 123 -9.23 26.35 16.41
C ALA A 123 -7.81 25.77 16.49
N GLU A 124 -6.83 26.48 15.92
CA GLU A 124 -5.42 26.11 15.96
C GLU A 124 -4.82 26.27 17.35
N TYR A 125 -5.16 27.34 18.06
CA TYR A 125 -4.82 27.51 19.48
C TYR A 125 -5.35 26.35 20.33
N LEU A 126 -6.65 26.02 20.22
CA LEU A 126 -7.22 24.88 20.95
C LEU A 126 -6.56 23.55 20.60
N PHE A 127 -6.17 23.36 19.34
CA PHE A 127 -5.47 22.16 18.91
C PHE A 127 -4.06 22.08 19.49
N ILE A 128 -3.32 23.19 19.55
CA ILE A 128 -1.99 23.24 20.18
C ILE A 128 -2.09 22.96 21.69
N GLU A 129 -3.06 23.56 22.38
CA GLU A 129 -3.31 23.27 23.81
C GLU A 129 -3.66 21.80 24.03
N TYR A 130 -4.48 21.22 23.16
CA TYR A 130 -4.73 19.78 23.18
C TYR A 130 -3.45 18.98 22.97
N LEU A 131 -2.58 19.36 22.02
CA LEU A 131 -1.29 18.66 21.81
C LEU A 131 -0.36 18.76 23.02
N LYS A 132 -0.33 19.89 23.72
CA LYS A 132 0.45 20.03 24.96
C LYS A 132 0.01 19.04 26.04
N SER A 133 -1.26 18.65 26.07
CA SER A 133 -1.71 17.61 27.00
C SER A 133 -1.12 16.22 26.73
N PHE A 134 -0.55 16.01 25.53
CA PHE A 134 0.19 14.79 25.15
C PHE A 134 1.71 14.97 25.26
N GLU A 135 2.21 16.15 25.65
CA GLU A 135 3.64 16.30 25.91
C GLU A 135 4.01 15.44 27.12
N MET A 136 4.66 14.32 26.83
CA MET A 136 5.24 13.44 27.82
C MET A 136 6.65 13.93 28.16
N GLU A 137 7.10 13.64 29.38
CA GLU A 137 8.47 13.89 29.79
C GLU A 137 9.44 13.20 28.83
N LYS A 138 10.51 13.91 28.43
CA LYS A 138 11.46 13.41 27.42
C LYS A 138 12.05 12.06 27.81
N ASP A 139 12.32 11.87 29.10
CA ASP A 139 12.88 10.62 29.63
C ASP A 139 11.94 9.42 29.42
N PHE A 140 10.62 9.64 29.54
CA PHE A 140 9.64 8.61 29.24
C PHE A 140 9.60 8.28 27.74
N ILE A 141 9.66 9.30 26.89
CA ILE A 141 9.70 9.14 25.43
C ILE A 141 10.93 8.33 25.00
N ASP A 142 12.11 8.66 25.52
CA ASP A 142 13.36 7.98 25.19
C ASP A 142 13.33 6.51 25.63
N SER A 143 12.84 6.23 26.85
CA SER A 143 12.66 4.86 27.33
C SER A 143 11.69 4.05 26.46
N LEU A 144 10.60 4.67 25.99
CA LEU A 144 9.61 4.03 25.13
C LEU A 144 10.18 3.76 23.75
N PHE A 145 10.99 4.69 23.20
CA PHE A 145 11.67 4.49 21.93
C PHE A 145 12.70 3.36 22.00
N ASP A 146 13.47 3.27 23.08
CA ASP A 146 14.47 2.22 23.23
C ASP A 146 13.82 0.84 23.40
N ASN A 147 12.77 0.75 24.23
CA ASN A 147 11.95 -0.47 24.32
C ASN A 147 11.33 -0.87 22.96
N ALA A 148 10.82 0.10 22.20
CA ALA A 148 10.26 -0.15 20.88
C ALA A 148 11.32 -0.61 19.87
N LYS A 149 12.53 -0.04 19.91
CA LYS A 149 13.67 -0.47 19.07
C LYS A 149 14.07 -1.90 19.41
N GLU A 150 14.19 -2.24 20.69
CA GLU A 150 14.52 -3.61 21.13
C GLU A 150 13.45 -4.61 20.70
N PHE A 151 12.17 -4.27 20.87
CA PHE A 151 11.08 -5.13 20.42
C PHE A 151 11.10 -5.34 18.89
N LEU A 152 11.32 -4.28 18.12
CA LEU A 152 11.39 -4.35 16.66
C LEU A 152 12.62 -5.12 16.18
N SER A 153 13.78 -4.94 16.82
CA SER A 153 15.00 -5.66 16.47
C SER A 153 14.88 -7.15 16.78
N GLY A 154 14.26 -7.51 17.92
CA GLY A 154 13.91 -8.89 18.27
C GLY A 154 13.00 -9.52 17.21
N LYS A 155 11.89 -8.86 16.87
CA LYS A 155 10.96 -9.36 15.86
C LYS A 155 11.58 -9.46 14.46
N GLN A 156 12.48 -8.54 14.11
CA GLN A 156 13.23 -8.60 12.86
C GLN A 156 14.17 -9.81 12.84
N GLN A 157 14.80 -10.13 13.96
CA GLN A 157 15.66 -11.30 14.10
C GLN A 157 14.83 -12.59 14.01
N ASP A 158 13.68 -12.65 14.66
CA ASP A 158 12.76 -13.80 14.58
C ASP A 158 12.29 -14.04 13.14
N ASN A 159 11.89 -12.98 12.44
CA ASN A 159 11.52 -13.06 11.02
C ASN A 159 12.68 -13.54 10.15
N LYS A 160 13.92 -13.10 10.40
CA LYS A 160 15.11 -13.60 9.70
C LYS A 160 15.32 -15.09 9.95
N ASN A 161 15.16 -15.54 11.19
CA ASN A 161 15.29 -16.94 11.58
C ASN A 161 14.21 -17.80 10.92
N LEU A 162 12.96 -17.34 10.90
CA LEU A 162 11.84 -17.98 10.20
C LEU A 162 12.09 -18.09 8.70
N ILE A 163 12.54 -17.01 8.05
CA ILE A 163 12.89 -17.03 6.62
C ILE A 163 14.03 -18.02 6.35
N ALA A 164 15.06 -18.04 7.21
CA ALA A 164 16.17 -18.98 7.06
C ALA A 164 15.74 -20.44 7.24
N TYR A 165 14.83 -20.71 8.18
CA TYR A 165 14.25 -22.03 8.40
C TYR A 165 13.43 -22.49 7.19
N LEU A 166 12.49 -21.67 6.72
CA LEU A 166 11.65 -21.98 5.57
C LEU A 166 12.49 -22.20 4.30
N LYS A 167 13.54 -21.40 4.08
CA LYS A 167 14.47 -21.60 2.96
C LYS A 167 15.19 -22.94 3.03
N LYS A 168 15.69 -23.33 4.21
CA LYS A 168 16.32 -24.66 4.39
C LYS A 168 15.34 -25.78 4.09
N GLU A 169 14.10 -25.63 4.52
CA GLU A 169 13.07 -26.65 4.30
C GLU A 169 12.69 -26.78 2.82
N ILE A 170 12.60 -25.65 2.11
CA ILE A 170 12.41 -25.63 0.65
C ILE A 170 13.58 -26.33 -0.05
N THR A 171 14.83 -26.02 0.31
CA THR A 171 16.00 -26.69 -0.30
C THR A 171 16.00 -28.20 -0.04
N GLN A 172 15.56 -28.65 1.13
CA GLN A 172 15.45 -30.08 1.43
C GLN A 172 14.36 -30.77 0.61
N LEU A 173 13.25 -30.09 0.33
CA LEU A 173 12.19 -30.61 -0.53
C LEU A 173 12.64 -30.64 -2.00
N GLU A 174 13.37 -29.62 -2.46
CA GLU A 174 13.99 -29.58 -3.79
C GLU A 174 15.02 -30.71 -3.96
N ASP A 175 15.89 -30.96 -2.97
CA ASP A 175 16.84 -32.07 -2.96
C ASP A 175 16.15 -33.45 -2.95
N LYS A 176 14.99 -33.56 -2.29
CA LYS A 176 14.19 -34.79 -2.34
C LYS A 176 13.59 -35.00 -3.73
N LYS A 177 13.12 -33.92 -4.37
CA LYS A 177 12.59 -33.96 -5.73
C LYS A 177 13.66 -34.41 -6.73
N SER A 178 14.86 -33.82 -6.69
CA SER A 178 15.96 -34.21 -7.58
C SER A 178 16.37 -35.68 -7.40
N LYS A 179 16.45 -36.17 -6.16
CA LYS A 179 16.72 -37.60 -5.90
C LYS A 179 15.65 -38.53 -6.45
N ILE A 180 14.38 -38.16 -6.34
CA ILE A 180 13.28 -38.94 -6.92
C ILE A 180 13.41 -38.98 -8.45
N GLU A 181 13.78 -37.87 -9.09
CA GLU A 181 14.05 -37.80 -10.53
C GLU A 181 15.24 -38.72 -10.93
N GLU A 182 16.34 -38.71 -10.18
CA GLU A 182 17.50 -39.60 -10.40
C GLU A 182 17.12 -41.08 -10.30
N PHE A 183 16.38 -41.49 -9.26
CA PHE A 183 15.98 -42.90 -9.11
C PHE A 183 15.03 -43.42 -10.21
N VAL A 184 14.26 -42.52 -10.83
CA VAL A 184 13.42 -42.86 -11.98
C VAL A 184 14.28 -43.06 -13.24
N ILE A 185 15.32 -42.26 -13.42
CA ILE A 185 16.30 -42.41 -14.51
C ILE A 185 17.05 -43.75 -14.36
N ASP A 186 17.39 -44.14 -13.14
CA ASP A 186 18.03 -45.43 -12.82
C ASP A 186 17.09 -46.65 -12.97
N GLY A 187 15.82 -46.43 -13.35
CA GLY A 187 14.86 -47.50 -13.67
C GLY A 187 14.30 -48.25 -12.47
N THR A 188 14.50 -47.74 -11.25
CA THR A 188 14.11 -48.43 -10.00
C THR A 188 12.63 -48.29 -9.65
N PHE A 189 11.89 -47.38 -10.32
CA PHE A 189 10.49 -47.08 -10.03
C PHE A 189 9.54 -47.33 -11.21
N THR A 190 8.34 -47.83 -10.90
CA THR A 190 7.19 -47.84 -11.82
C THR A 190 6.57 -46.44 -11.93
N LYS A 191 6.12 -46.05 -13.14
CA LYS A 191 5.57 -44.73 -13.48
C LYS A 191 4.49 -44.21 -12.50
N GLU A 192 3.67 -45.11 -11.95
CA GLU A 192 2.60 -44.78 -10.99
C GLU A 192 3.11 -44.34 -9.62
N VAL A 193 4.21 -44.93 -9.14
CA VAL A 193 4.80 -44.60 -7.83
C VAL A 193 5.51 -43.24 -7.89
N TYR A 194 6.09 -42.91 -9.04
CA TYR A 194 6.69 -41.60 -9.29
C TYR A 194 5.65 -40.47 -9.27
N LEU A 195 4.55 -40.62 -10.02
CA LEU A 195 3.49 -39.62 -10.09
C LEU A 195 2.91 -39.28 -8.71
N LYS A 196 2.70 -40.30 -7.87
CA LYS A 196 2.19 -40.10 -6.51
C LYS A 196 3.17 -39.30 -5.65
N LYS A 197 4.44 -39.72 -5.60
CA LYS A 197 5.45 -39.03 -4.77
C LYS A 197 5.83 -37.64 -5.29
N SER A 198 5.81 -37.41 -6.60
CA SER A 198 6.05 -36.09 -7.18
C SER A 198 4.94 -35.11 -6.80
N ASN A 199 3.68 -35.55 -6.85
CA ASN A 199 2.54 -34.70 -6.47
C ASN A 199 2.57 -34.36 -4.97
N ASP A 200 2.88 -35.34 -4.10
CA ASP A 200 2.99 -35.09 -2.65
C ASP A 200 4.06 -34.03 -2.34
N VAL A 201 5.22 -34.09 -3.02
CA VAL A 201 6.30 -33.11 -2.84
C VAL A 201 5.94 -31.74 -3.43
N GLU A 202 5.21 -31.69 -4.54
CA GLU A 202 4.74 -30.44 -5.14
C GLU A 202 3.66 -29.77 -4.28
N GLU A 203 2.74 -30.53 -3.70
CA GLU A 203 1.77 -30.02 -2.71
C GLU A 203 2.46 -29.47 -1.47
N ASP A 204 3.49 -30.16 -0.95
CA ASP A 204 4.28 -29.68 0.19
C ASP A 204 5.04 -28.37 -0.12
N ILE A 205 5.53 -28.20 -1.35
CA ILE A 205 6.18 -26.96 -1.80
C ILE A 205 5.16 -25.83 -1.97
N ILE A 206 3.99 -26.12 -2.54
CA ILE A 206 2.92 -25.13 -2.76
C ILE A 206 2.35 -24.65 -1.42
N ASN A 207 2.13 -25.55 -0.46
CA ASN A 207 1.61 -25.20 0.87
C ASN A 207 2.57 -24.34 1.70
N LYS A 208 3.84 -24.22 1.28
CA LYS A 208 4.88 -23.46 1.99
C LYS A 208 5.33 -22.19 1.27
N LYS A 209 4.84 -21.92 0.05
CA LYS A 209 5.09 -20.68 -0.72
C LYS A 209 4.03 -19.62 -0.42
#